data_AF-A0A2H0ZBH2-F1
#
_entry.id   AF-A0A2H0ZBH2-F1
#
_cell.length_a   1.000
_cell.length_b   1.000
_cell.length_c   1.000
_cell.angle_alpha   90.00
_cell.angle_beta   90.00
_cell.angle_gamma   90.00
#
_symmetry.space_group_name_H-M   'P 1'
#
loop_
_entity.id
_entity.type
_entity.pdbx_description
1 polymer ?
#
loop_
_entity_poly.entity_id
_entity_poly.type
_entity_poly.pdbx_seq_one_letter_code
_entity_poly.pdbx_strand_id
1 'polypeptide(L)'
;MADEQIVLKFSKTEYERLLKMVYLADWVINSHRVGDTKTDYSRLEGKVFSYAGTAGLGKYAEIDRERGVCRPSIEIDEDEEIQNFIDEYDEDVFWEDLCWDLAERDLARRYPDCPPEERFTRLCRLYDAYGAEFEASGLENLFLVKSRFLKKLAAAGAALAGAAKRALNRARRAKTPPQGEKGPE
;
A
#
# COMPACT_ATOMS: atom_id res chain seq x y z
N MET A 1 33.59 24.62 -21.42
CA MET A 1 32.52 25.60 -21.21
C MET A 1 32.35 25.66 -19.70
N ALA A 2 32.59 26.81 -19.06
CA ALA A 2 32.27 26.92 -17.64
C ALA A 2 30.75 26.78 -17.51
N ASP A 3 30.27 25.93 -16.61
CA ASP A 3 28.84 25.81 -16.34
C ASP A 3 28.29 27.19 -15.98
N GLU A 4 27.28 27.64 -16.71
CA GLU A 4 26.53 28.84 -16.36
C GLU A 4 25.94 28.65 -14.96
N GLN A 5 26.35 29.50 -14.02
CA GLN A 5 25.85 29.43 -12.66
C GLN A 5 24.54 30.19 -12.54
N ILE A 6 23.55 29.55 -11.93
CA ILE A 6 22.28 30.18 -11.57
C ILE A 6 22.41 30.80 -10.18
N VAL A 7 22.10 32.09 -10.05
CA VAL A 7 22.09 32.82 -8.77
C VAL A 7 20.66 33.17 -8.38
N LEU A 8 20.23 32.67 -7.22
CA LEU A 8 18.94 32.99 -6.63
C LEU A 8 19.17 33.74 -5.32
N LYS A 9 18.31 34.73 -5.04
CA LYS A 9 18.30 35.45 -3.76
C LYS A 9 17.05 35.04 -3.01
N PHE A 10 17.23 34.63 -1.76
CA PHE A 10 16.14 34.23 -0.88
C PHE A 10 16.15 35.09 0.38
N SER A 11 14.96 35.45 0.86
CA SER A 11 14.77 35.81 2.26
C SER A 11 15.03 34.60 3.16
N LYS A 12 15.24 34.85 4.46
CA LYS A 12 15.41 33.76 5.45
C LYS A 12 14.24 32.77 5.40
N THR A 13 13.00 33.27 5.32
CA THR A 13 11.80 32.43 5.30
C THR A 13 11.66 31.62 4.01
N GLU A 14 11.98 32.20 2.85
CA GLU A 14 11.97 31.44 1.59
C GLU A 14 13.03 30.35 1.58
N TYR A 15 14.19 30.63 2.17
CA TYR A 15 15.27 29.66 2.23
C TYR A 15 14.98 28.54 3.24
N GLU A 16 14.33 28.82 4.37
CA GLU A 16 13.82 27.79 5.28
C GLU A 16 12.83 26.85 4.57
N ARG A 17 11.89 27.41 3.80
CA ARG A 17 10.97 26.62 2.97
C ARG A 17 11.70 25.79 1.92
N LEU A 18 12.75 26.34 1.30
CA LEU A 18 13.58 25.59 0.36
C LEU A 18 14.27 24.41 1.03
N LEU A 19 14.82 24.58 2.24
CA LEU A 19 15.46 23.47 2.99
C LEU A 19 14.45 22.35 3.24
N LYS A 20 13.24 22.69 3.70
CA LYS A 20 12.14 21.74 3.90
C LYS A 20 11.73 21.02 2.60
N MET A 21 11.58 21.76 1.50
CA MET A 21 11.23 21.18 0.20
C MET A 21 12.31 20.23 -0.33
N VAL A 22 13.58 20.61 -0.22
CA VAL A 22 14.70 19.79 -0.69
C VAL A 22 14.85 18.54 0.17
N TYR A 23 14.61 18.65 1.49
CA TYR A 23 14.55 17.51 2.40
C TYR A 23 13.48 16.50 1.99
N LEU A 24 12.24 16.94 1.80
CA LEU A 24 11.14 16.09 1.34
C LEU A 24 11.44 15.46 -0.03
N ALA A 25 12.09 16.19 -0.94
CA ALA A 25 12.47 15.66 -2.23
C ALA A 25 13.50 14.52 -2.13
N ASP A 26 14.56 14.68 -1.33
CA ASP A 26 15.51 13.58 -1.12
C ASP A 26 14.85 12.41 -0.38
N TRP A 27 14.01 12.70 0.62
CA TRP A 27 13.23 11.68 1.34
C TRP A 27 12.39 10.84 0.35
N VAL A 28 11.57 11.45 -0.51
CA VAL A 28 10.78 10.70 -1.52
C VAL A 28 11.69 9.85 -2.42
N ILE A 29 12.84 10.39 -2.82
CA ILE A 29 13.76 9.72 -3.75
C ILE A 29 14.47 8.54 -3.07
N ASN A 30 14.87 8.65 -1.81
CA ASN A 30 15.86 7.79 -1.18
C ASN A 30 15.39 7.03 0.05
N SER A 31 14.35 7.45 0.78
CA SER A 31 13.94 6.86 2.07
C SER A 31 13.57 5.38 1.96
N HIS A 32 12.94 4.97 0.85
CA HIS A 32 12.50 3.60 0.58
C HIS A 32 13.60 2.70 -0.01
N ARG A 33 14.80 3.23 -0.31
CA ARG A 33 15.84 2.50 -1.04
C ARG A 33 16.74 1.70 -0.12
N VAL A 34 17.07 0.47 -0.55
CA VAL A 34 18.09 -0.37 0.08
C VAL A 34 19.25 -0.59 -0.89
N GLY A 35 20.37 0.10 -0.68
CA GLY A 35 21.63 -0.12 -1.41
C GLY A 35 21.78 0.59 -2.78
N ASP A 36 20.74 1.26 -3.29
CA ASP A 36 20.74 2.03 -4.55
C ASP A 36 20.37 3.51 -4.32
N THR A 37 20.94 4.13 -3.29
CA THR A 37 20.72 5.55 -3.00
C THR A 37 21.15 6.41 -4.20
N LYS A 38 20.30 7.35 -4.60
CA LYS A 38 20.58 8.32 -5.65
C LYS A 38 21.41 9.47 -5.09
N THR A 39 22.71 9.21 -4.98
CA THR A 39 23.66 10.07 -4.27
C THR A 39 23.87 11.45 -4.91
N ASP A 40 23.53 11.62 -6.19
CA ASP A 40 23.52 12.90 -6.89
C ASP A 40 22.50 13.87 -6.30
N TYR A 41 21.30 13.38 -5.95
CA TYR A 41 20.27 14.17 -5.26
C TYR A 41 20.70 14.53 -3.84
N SER A 42 21.17 13.56 -3.05
CA SER A 42 21.60 13.83 -1.67
C SER A 42 22.82 14.75 -1.60
N ARG A 43 23.69 14.74 -2.61
CA ARG A 43 24.78 15.72 -2.73
C ARG A 43 24.27 17.12 -3.03
N LEU A 44 23.25 17.25 -3.87
CA LEU A 44 22.62 18.54 -4.14
C LEU A 44 21.90 19.07 -2.90
N GLU A 45 21.16 18.22 -2.18
CA GLU A 45 20.59 18.55 -0.87
C GLU A 45 21.69 19.06 0.07
N GLY A 46 22.74 18.28 0.30
CA GLY A 46 23.84 18.67 1.18
C GLY A 46 24.49 19.99 0.77
N LYS A 47 24.62 20.26 -0.55
CA LYS A 47 25.08 21.56 -1.05
C LYS A 47 24.12 22.68 -0.67
N VAL A 48 22.81 22.51 -0.84
CA VAL A 48 21.82 23.50 -0.42
C VAL A 48 21.92 23.73 1.09
N PHE A 49 21.95 22.68 1.90
CA PHE A 49 22.05 22.75 3.37
C PHE A 49 23.36 23.38 3.88
N SER A 50 24.46 23.28 3.12
CA SER A 50 25.74 23.89 3.50
C SER A 50 25.67 25.42 3.69
N TYR A 51 24.68 26.08 3.09
CA TYR A 51 24.45 27.52 3.25
C TYR A 51 23.50 27.87 4.40
N ALA A 52 22.90 26.90 5.10
CA ALA A 52 21.97 27.09 6.22
C ALA A 52 22.52 28.03 7.31
N GLY A 53 23.80 27.88 7.65
CA GLY A 53 24.48 28.75 8.62
C GLY A 53 24.48 30.22 8.19
N THR A 54 24.67 30.52 6.91
CA THR A 54 24.72 31.91 6.40
C THR A 54 23.38 32.63 6.51
N ALA A 55 22.27 31.88 6.47
CA ALA A 55 20.92 32.41 6.64
C ALA A 55 20.44 32.43 8.11
N GLY A 56 21.28 32.04 9.06
CA GLY A 56 20.89 31.90 10.47
C GLY A 56 19.91 30.75 10.71
N LEU A 57 20.03 29.68 9.92
CA LEU A 57 19.26 28.43 9.99
C LEU A 57 20.16 27.21 10.23
N GLY A 58 21.37 27.43 10.77
CA GLY A 58 22.36 26.38 10.97
C GLY A 58 21.90 25.21 11.85
N LYS A 59 20.81 25.36 12.61
CA LYS A 59 20.20 24.27 13.37
C LYS A 59 19.71 23.11 12.48
N TYR A 60 19.36 23.37 11.21
CA TYR A 60 18.83 22.37 10.28
C TYR A 60 19.93 21.60 9.52
N ALA A 61 21.19 21.93 9.74
CA ALA A 61 22.30 21.39 8.97
C ALA A 61 23.42 20.91 9.89
N GLU A 62 23.98 19.74 9.58
CA GLU A 62 25.14 19.22 10.26
C GLU A 62 26.24 18.80 9.28
N ILE A 63 27.48 18.81 9.74
CA ILE A 63 28.64 18.40 8.95
C ILE A 63 29.00 16.97 9.33
N ASP A 64 28.88 16.07 8.38
CA ASP A 64 29.47 14.74 8.48
C ASP A 64 31.00 14.90 8.41
N ARG A 65 31.66 14.74 9.56
CA ARG A 65 33.11 14.93 9.67
C ARG A 65 33.91 13.84 8.96
N GLU A 66 33.35 12.66 8.75
CA GLU A 66 34.04 11.56 8.07
C GLU A 66 34.04 11.78 6.56
N ARG A 67 32.94 12.30 6.02
CA ARG A 67 32.75 12.51 4.58
C ARG A 67 33.03 13.95 4.13
N GLY A 68 33.13 14.88 5.07
CA GLY A 68 33.29 16.31 4.78
C GLY A 68 32.10 16.93 4.05
N VAL A 69 30.92 16.31 4.14
CA VAL A 69 29.70 16.78 3.48
C VAL A 69 28.71 17.32 4.50
N CYS A 70 27.94 18.33 4.11
CA CYS A 70 26.82 18.79 4.89
C CYS A 70 25.61 17.88 4.61
N ARG A 71 24.82 17.61 5.65
CA ARG A 71 23.59 16.82 5.58
C ARG A 71 22.49 17.47 6.45
N PRO A 72 21.22 17.13 6.21
CA PRO A 72 20.14 17.49 7.13
C PRO A 72 20.47 17.04 8.56
N SER A 73 20.20 17.89 9.55
CA SER A 73 20.34 17.55 10.96
C SER A 73 19.08 16.88 11.52
N ILE A 74 19.17 16.30 12.71
CA ILE A 74 17.98 15.79 13.41
C ILE A 74 16.85 16.83 13.59
N GLU A 75 17.17 18.12 13.73
CA GLU A 75 16.17 19.19 13.91
C GLU A 75 15.22 19.38 12.71
N ILE A 76 15.64 19.02 11.49
CA ILE A 76 14.74 19.06 10.32
C ILE A 76 14.07 17.71 10.08
N ASP A 77 14.72 16.62 10.49
CA ASP A 77 14.14 15.28 10.46
C ASP A 77 12.94 15.22 11.42
N GLU A 78 13.08 15.74 12.64
CA GLU A 78 12.02 15.76 13.66
C GLU A 78 11.10 17.00 13.58
N ASP A 79 11.21 17.80 12.52
CA ASP A 79 10.34 18.98 12.34
C ASP A 79 8.88 18.55 12.15
N GLU A 80 7.99 19.03 13.03
CA GLU A 80 6.57 18.62 13.07
C GLU A 80 5.85 18.88 11.74
N GLU A 81 6.15 19.98 11.05
CA GLU A 81 5.53 20.30 9.76
C GLU A 81 6.00 19.30 8.67
N ILE A 82 7.28 18.94 8.68
CA ILE A 82 7.84 17.93 7.77
C ILE A 82 7.23 16.55 8.03
N GLN A 83 7.19 16.12 9.30
CA GLN A 83 6.64 14.83 9.66
C GLN A 83 5.15 14.74 9.32
N ASN A 84 4.37 15.80 9.56
CA ASN A 84 2.97 15.85 9.14
C ASN A 84 2.81 15.71 7.61
N PHE A 85 3.66 16.35 6.80
CA PHE A 85 3.59 16.18 5.34
C PHE A 85 3.93 14.75 4.90
N ILE A 86 4.89 14.10 5.57
CA ILE A 86 5.26 12.71 5.31
C ILE A 86 4.10 11.78 5.70
N ASP A 87 3.55 11.95 6.91
CA ASP A 87 2.46 11.12 7.42
C ASP A 87 1.19 11.25 6.57
N GLU A 88 0.80 12.48 6.19
CA GLU A 88 -0.33 12.71 5.29
C GLU A 88 -0.13 12.02 3.93
N TYR A 89 1.07 12.13 3.36
CA TYR A 89 1.40 11.50 2.09
C TYR A 89 1.40 9.97 2.18
N ASP A 90 2.05 9.40 3.20
CA ASP A 90 2.17 7.95 3.38
C ASP A 90 0.81 7.30 3.65
N GLU A 91 -0.05 7.94 4.46
CA GLU A 91 -1.40 7.45 4.75
C GLU A 91 -2.28 7.44 3.48
N ASP A 92 -2.31 8.55 2.73
CA ASP A 92 -3.09 8.65 1.50
C ASP A 92 -2.62 7.63 0.45
N VAL A 93 -1.31 7.54 0.20
CA VAL A 93 -0.74 6.60 -0.77
C VAL A 93 -1.00 5.15 -0.36
N PHE A 94 -0.84 4.82 0.92
CA PHE A 94 -1.08 3.47 1.42
C PHE A 94 -2.49 2.98 1.11
N TRP A 95 -3.51 3.79 1.39
CA TRP A 95 -4.90 3.37 1.18
C TRP A 95 -5.28 3.30 -0.28
N GLU A 96 -4.86 4.28 -1.08
CA GLU A 96 -5.11 4.31 -2.53
C GLU A 96 -4.50 3.08 -3.22
N ASP A 97 -3.21 2.81 -2.98
CA ASP A 97 -2.51 1.68 -3.60
C ASP A 97 -3.09 0.34 -3.14
N LEU A 98 -3.41 0.20 -1.84
CA LEU A 98 -4.02 -1.01 -1.31
C LEU A 98 -5.38 -1.30 -1.96
N CYS A 99 -6.24 -0.30 -2.10
CA CYS A 99 -7.53 -0.44 -2.76
C CYS A 99 -7.36 -0.84 -4.24
N TRP A 100 -6.44 -0.18 -4.94
CA TRP A 100 -6.16 -0.45 -6.35
C TRP A 100 -5.66 -1.87 -6.58
N ASP A 101 -4.65 -2.31 -5.83
CA ASP A 101 -4.07 -3.63 -5.97
C ASP A 101 -5.07 -4.75 -5.65
N LEU A 102 -5.91 -4.57 -4.63
CA LEU A 102 -6.96 -5.52 -4.30
C LEU A 102 -8.05 -5.57 -5.37
N ALA A 103 -8.45 -4.41 -5.90
CA ALA A 103 -9.41 -4.31 -6.98
C ALA A 103 -8.90 -4.97 -8.26
N GLU A 104 -7.66 -4.73 -8.67
CA GLU A 104 -7.03 -5.38 -9.83
C GLU A 104 -6.96 -6.90 -9.66
N ARG A 105 -6.51 -7.36 -8.49
CA ARG A 105 -6.44 -8.79 -8.15
C ARG A 105 -7.80 -9.46 -8.26
N ASP A 106 -8.83 -8.85 -7.69
CA ASP A 106 -10.17 -9.44 -7.64
C ASP A 106 -10.91 -9.32 -8.98
N LEU A 107 -10.65 -8.26 -9.76
CA LEU A 107 -11.11 -8.15 -11.14
C LEU A 107 -10.58 -9.31 -11.98
N ALA A 108 -9.27 -9.55 -11.94
CA ALA A 108 -8.62 -10.64 -12.68
C ALA A 108 -9.13 -12.03 -12.28
N ARG A 109 -9.49 -12.23 -11.01
CA ARG A 109 -9.98 -13.52 -10.49
C ARG A 109 -11.47 -13.75 -10.77
N ARG A 110 -12.30 -12.71 -10.61
CA ARG A 110 -13.76 -12.83 -10.70
C ARG A 110 -14.25 -12.67 -12.14
N TYR A 111 -13.51 -11.91 -12.96
CA TYR A 111 -13.90 -11.55 -14.33
C TYR A 111 -12.71 -11.72 -15.30
N PRO A 112 -12.18 -12.94 -15.49
CA PRO A 112 -11.01 -13.18 -16.33
C PRO A 112 -11.23 -12.77 -17.79
N ASP A 113 -12.46 -12.92 -18.29
CA ASP A 113 -12.85 -12.60 -19.67
C ASP A 113 -13.58 -11.24 -19.76
N CYS A 114 -13.33 -10.32 -18.82
CA CYS A 114 -13.93 -8.99 -18.82
C CYS A 114 -13.58 -8.24 -20.12
N PRO A 115 -14.57 -7.77 -20.90
CA PRO A 115 -14.30 -6.95 -22.07
C PRO A 115 -13.54 -5.66 -21.68
N PRO A 116 -12.59 -5.18 -22.50
CA PRO A 116 -11.82 -3.97 -22.21
C PRO A 116 -12.69 -2.75 -21.89
N GLU A 117 -13.83 -2.61 -22.57
CA GLU A 117 -14.77 -1.51 -22.40
C GLU A 117 -15.45 -1.50 -21.02
N GLU A 118 -15.64 -2.66 -20.38
CA GLU A 118 -16.22 -2.76 -19.04
C GLU A 118 -15.17 -2.79 -17.94
N ARG A 119 -13.90 -3.06 -18.30
CA ARG A 119 -12.82 -3.33 -17.34
C ARG A 119 -12.62 -2.17 -16.37
N PHE A 120 -12.53 -0.95 -16.89
CA PHE A 120 -12.33 0.24 -16.07
C PHE A 120 -13.50 0.47 -15.10
N THR A 121 -14.74 0.43 -15.59
CA THR A 121 -15.92 0.61 -14.73
C THR A 121 -16.01 -0.44 -13.64
N ARG A 122 -15.69 -1.70 -13.93
CA ARG A 122 -15.67 -2.77 -12.92
C ARG A 122 -14.53 -2.60 -11.93
N LEU A 123 -13.37 -2.13 -12.39
CA LEU A 123 -12.23 -1.82 -11.52
C LEU A 123 -12.59 -0.72 -10.53
N CYS A 124 -13.12 0.41 -10.99
CA CYS A 124 -13.56 1.50 -10.11
C CYS A 124 -14.60 1.01 -9.08
N ARG A 125 -15.56 0.18 -9.47
CA ARG A 125 -16.54 -0.37 -8.51
C ARG A 125 -15.91 -1.24 -7.42
N LEU A 126 -14.88 -2.01 -7.75
CA LEU A 126 -14.16 -2.81 -6.77
C LEU A 126 -13.28 -1.91 -5.88
N TYR A 127 -12.62 -0.93 -6.49
CA TYR A 127 -11.85 0.09 -5.80
C TYR A 127 -12.70 0.81 -4.75
N ASP A 128 -13.83 1.39 -5.16
CA ASP A 128 -14.76 2.11 -4.27
C ASP A 128 -15.27 1.20 -3.14
N ALA A 129 -15.52 -0.09 -3.43
CA ALA A 129 -15.97 -1.05 -2.43
C ALA A 129 -14.87 -1.35 -1.39
N TYR A 130 -13.60 -1.41 -1.79
CA TYR A 130 -12.49 -1.55 -0.84
C TYR A 130 -12.25 -0.26 -0.06
N GLY A 131 -12.31 0.90 -0.71
CA GLY A 131 -12.20 2.20 -0.05
C GLY A 131 -13.24 2.35 1.06
N ALA A 132 -14.51 2.07 0.76
CA ALA A 132 -15.58 2.12 1.74
C ALA A 132 -15.41 1.12 2.91
N GLU A 133 -14.87 -0.07 2.64
CA GLU A 133 -14.58 -1.06 3.70
C GLU A 133 -13.45 -0.57 4.62
N PHE A 134 -12.37 -0.04 4.06
CA PHE A 134 -11.21 0.40 4.83
C PHE A 134 -11.49 1.71 5.58
N GLU A 135 -12.26 2.63 5.02
CA GLU A 135 -12.74 3.81 5.74
C GLU A 135 -13.58 3.42 6.97
N ALA A 136 -14.40 2.37 6.85
CA ALA A 136 -15.28 1.93 7.94
C ALA A 136 -14.61 1.05 8.99
N SER A 137 -13.62 0.24 8.61
CA SER A 137 -13.10 -0.86 9.45
C SER A 137 -11.57 -0.98 9.47
N GLY A 138 -10.86 -0.10 8.76
CA GLY A 138 -9.41 -0.19 8.59
C GLY A 138 -9.00 -1.59 8.13
N LEU A 139 -8.03 -2.20 8.81
CA LEU A 139 -7.54 -3.55 8.48
C LEU A 139 -8.26 -4.69 9.21
N GLU A 140 -9.32 -4.43 9.99
CA GLU A 140 -9.96 -5.42 10.85
C GLU A 140 -10.43 -6.67 10.07
N ASN A 141 -10.89 -6.48 8.84
CA ASN A 141 -11.40 -7.54 7.98
C ASN A 141 -10.39 -8.05 6.94
N LEU A 142 -9.14 -7.60 6.97
CA LEU A 142 -8.11 -8.03 6.02
C LEU A 142 -7.34 -9.26 6.53
N PHE A 143 -7.60 -10.42 5.94
CA PHE A 143 -6.95 -11.69 6.33
C PHE A 143 -6.19 -12.36 5.19
N LEU A 144 -4.94 -12.76 5.45
CA LEU A 144 -4.14 -13.57 4.54
C LEU A 144 -4.41 -15.06 4.74
N VAL A 145 -5.29 -15.63 3.92
CA VAL A 145 -5.59 -17.07 3.97
C VAL A 145 -4.70 -17.85 3.01
N LYS A 146 -3.83 -18.73 3.54
CA LYS A 146 -2.99 -19.62 2.69
C LYS A 146 -3.89 -20.57 1.88
N SER A 147 -3.69 -20.64 0.56
CA SER A 147 -4.47 -21.49 -0.37
C SER A 147 -4.65 -22.95 0.08
N ARG A 148 -3.63 -23.54 0.74
CA ARG A 148 -3.72 -24.90 1.30
C ARG A 148 -4.79 -25.07 2.37
N PHE A 149 -5.08 -24.02 3.15
CA PHE A 149 -6.14 -24.03 4.16
C PHE A 149 -7.52 -23.89 3.52
N LEU A 150 -7.68 -23.02 2.51
CA LEU A 150 -8.93 -22.90 1.76
C LEU A 150 -9.35 -24.20 1.08
N LYS A 151 -8.39 -24.92 0.46
CA LYS A 151 -8.65 -26.24 -0.15
C LYS A 151 -9.13 -27.26 0.88
N LYS A 152 -8.53 -27.27 2.08
CA LYS A 152 -8.98 -28.14 3.18
C LYS A 152 -10.36 -27.75 3.70
N LEU A 153 -10.65 -26.46 3.83
CA LEU A 153 -11.94 -25.96 4.30
C LEU A 153 -13.08 -26.30 3.30
N ALA A 154 -12.83 -26.08 2.01
CA ALA A 154 -13.76 -26.43 0.94
C ALA A 154 -14.04 -27.95 0.89
N ALA A 155 -12.99 -28.78 1.03
CA ALA A 155 -13.14 -30.23 1.10
C ALA A 155 -13.96 -30.68 2.32
N ALA A 156 -13.73 -30.08 3.48
CA ALA A 156 -14.50 -30.35 4.70
C ALA A 156 -15.98 -29.95 4.55
N GLY A 157 -16.25 -28.77 3.97
CA GLY A 157 -17.62 -28.30 3.68
C GLY A 157 -18.37 -29.23 2.71
N ALA A 158 -17.72 -29.65 1.63
CA ALA A 158 -18.30 -30.60 0.67
C ALA A 158 -18.59 -31.97 1.30
N ALA A 159 -17.71 -32.45 2.18
CA ALA A 159 -17.90 -33.70 2.91
C ALA A 159 -19.12 -33.63 3.86
N LEU A 160 -19.29 -32.52 4.56
CA LEU A 160 -20.45 -32.28 5.44
C LEU A 160 -21.77 -32.22 4.67
N ALA A 161 -21.82 -31.47 3.57
CA ALA A 161 -22.99 -31.38 2.71
C ALA A 161 -23.36 -32.76 2.11
N GLY A 162 -22.36 -33.54 1.69
CA GLY A 162 -22.56 -34.91 1.21
C GLY A 162 -23.09 -35.86 2.28
N ALA A 163 -22.59 -35.74 3.52
CA ALA A 163 -23.06 -36.55 4.65
C ALA A 163 -24.52 -36.25 4.99
N ALA A 164 -24.90 -34.97 5.03
CA ALA A 164 -26.27 -34.53 5.26
C ALA A 164 -27.23 -35.07 4.18
N LYS A 165 -26.83 -34.99 2.90
CA LYS A 165 -27.64 -35.51 1.79
C LYS A 165 -27.84 -37.04 1.85
N ARG A 166 -26.82 -37.79 2.27
CA ARG A 166 -26.91 -39.25 2.49
C ARG A 166 -27.81 -39.61 3.68
N ALA A 167 -27.76 -38.84 4.76
CA ALA A 167 -28.64 -39.03 5.92
C ALA A 167 -30.11 -38.79 5.54
N LEU A 168 -30.38 -37.71 4.79
CA LEU A 168 -31.72 -37.38 4.30
C LEU A 168 -32.27 -38.48 3.37
N ASN A 169 -31.45 -38.98 2.43
CA ASN A 169 -31.86 -40.05 1.52
C ASN A 169 -32.11 -41.38 2.25
N ARG A 170 -31.34 -41.70 3.30
CA ARG A 170 -31.59 -42.87 4.16
C ARG A 170 -32.90 -42.75 4.93
N ALA A 171 -33.16 -41.58 5.52
CA ALA A 171 -34.43 -41.31 6.20
C ALA A 171 -35.64 -41.38 5.24
N ARG A 172 -35.48 -40.94 3.99
CA ARG A 172 -36.52 -41.01 2.96
C ARG A 172 -36.80 -42.45 2.50
N ARG A 173 -35.75 -43.27 2.33
CA ARG A 173 -35.89 -44.70 2.01
C ARG A 173 -36.53 -45.49 3.16
N ALA A 174 -36.18 -45.19 4.42
CA ALA A 174 -36.80 -45.81 5.58
C ALA A 174 -38.29 -45.47 5.75
N LYS A 175 -38.75 -44.32 5.21
CA LYS A 175 -40.16 -43.90 5.19
C LYS A 175 -40.93 -44.37 3.95
N THR A 176 -40.27 -44.98 2.97
CA THR A 176 -40.95 -45.52 1.78
C THR A 176 -41.27 -46.99 2.04
N PRO A 177 -42.54 -47.39 2.18
CA PRO A 177 -42.88 -48.79 2.43
C PRO A 177 -42.45 -49.65 1.23
N PRO A 178 -42.02 -50.92 1.46
CA PRO A 178 -41.65 -51.81 0.37
C PRO A 178 -42.86 -51.96 -0.55
N GLN A 179 -42.70 -51.63 -1.84
CA GLN A 179 -43.70 -52.00 -2.84
C GLN A 179 -43.74 -53.53 -2.87
N GLY A 180 -44.86 -54.06 -2.39
CA GLY A 180 -45.06 -55.50 -2.22
C GLY A 180 -44.76 -56.25 -3.51
N GLU A 181 -43.96 -57.29 -3.37
CA GLU A 181 -43.87 -58.36 -4.34
C GLU A 181 -45.30 -58.87 -4.61
N LYS A 182 -45.78 -58.68 -5.84
CA LYS A 182 -46.90 -59.47 -6.34
C LYS A 182 -46.40 -60.91 -6.45
N GLY A 183 -46.66 -61.71 -5.41
CA GLY A 183 -46.52 -63.16 -5.49
C GLY A 183 -47.54 -63.74 -6.48
N PRO A 184 -47.21 -64.83 -7.20
CA PRO A 184 -48.07 -65.38 -8.24
C PRO A 184 -49.21 -66.23 -7.66
N GLU A 185 -50.30 -66.21 -8.42
CA GLU A 185 -51.55 -66.99 -8.37
C GLU A 185 -52.60 -66.64 -7.30
#